data_AF-A0A3C0SZH1-F1
#
_entry.id   AF-A0A3C0SZH1-F1
#
_cell.length_a   1.000
_cell.length_b   1.000
_cell.length_c   1.000
_cell.angle_alpha   90.00
_cell.angle_beta   90.00
_cell.angle_gamma   90.00
#
_symmetry.space_group_name_H-M   'P 1'
#
loop_
_entity.id
_entity.type
_entity.pdbx_description
1 polymer ?
#
loop_
_entity_poly.entity_id
_entity_poly.type
_entity_poly.pdbx_seq_one_letter_code
_entity_poly.pdbx_strand_id
1 'polypeptide(L)'
;GFTPLEGLVMGTRSGDLDPAIILFLLDKGYSPDEINKMINKESGLLGLSGISNDIRDIHIEADKGNQDAIEALEVFAHKIRQYIGAYSANMVKVDALIFTGGIGENDIRMREMICHRLENVGIVMDYEKNKTNGASAGIVSKDYSPVTIIVMPTNEELQIAIDTYKLINDKFKSWMLIKE
;
A
#
# COMPACT_ATOMS: atom_id res chain seq x y z
N GLY A 1 0.62 5.36 12.09
CA GLY A 1 1.35 6.50 12.66
C GLY A 1 0.44 7.53 13.29
N PHE A 2 1.01 8.67 13.67
CA PHE A 2 0.26 9.84 14.16
C PHE A 2 -0.43 10.60 13.02
N THR A 3 0.20 10.64 11.84
CA THR A 3 -0.36 11.22 10.61
C THR A 3 -0.30 10.21 9.46
N PRO A 4 -0.93 10.49 8.31
CA PRO A 4 -0.82 9.63 7.11
C PRO A 4 0.54 9.67 6.39
N LEU A 5 1.56 10.35 6.95
CA LEU A 5 2.89 10.48 6.34
C LEU A 5 3.78 9.26 6.61
N GLU A 6 3.73 8.74 7.84
CA GLU A 6 4.55 7.60 8.27
C GLU A 6 4.18 6.35 7.48
N GLY A 7 5.18 5.52 7.19
CA GLY A 7 4.99 4.22 6.58
C GLY A 7 5.57 4.11 5.18
N LEU A 8 4.73 3.66 4.27
CA LEU A 8 5.10 3.41 2.89
C LEU A 8 5.42 4.71 2.15
N VAL A 9 6.37 4.62 1.23
CA VAL A 9 6.49 5.60 0.13
C VAL A 9 5.17 5.61 -0.63
N MET A 10 4.58 6.77 -0.87
CA MET A 10 3.31 6.90 -1.61
C MET A 10 3.50 7.73 -2.89
N GLY A 11 2.41 8.15 -3.54
CA GLY A 11 2.48 8.99 -4.75
C GLY A 11 3.30 10.27 -4.55
N THR A 12 3.03 11.01 -3.47
CA THR A 12 3.72 12.28 -3.17
C THR A 12 4.27 12.39 -1.74
N ARG A 13 4.01 11.39 -0.90
CA ARG A 13 4.47 11.34 0.50
C ARG A 13 5.74 10.52 0.61
N SER A 14 6.66 10.98 1.44
CA SER A 14 7.96 10.33 1.65
C SER A 14 7.85 8.92 2.23
N GLY A 15 6.85 8.66 3.08
CA GLY A 15 6.90 7.50 3.97
C GLY A 15 7.96 7.70 5.05
N ASP A 16 8.48 6.59 5.57
CA ASP A 16 9.53 6.60 6.58
C ASP A 16 10.84 7.19 6.07
N LEU A 17 11.40 8.10 6.86
CA LEU A 17 12.70 8.71 6.67
C LEU A 17 13.43 8.87 8.01
N ASP A 18 14.74 9.00 7.97
CA ASP A 18 15.53 9.33 9.16
C ASP A 18 15.15 10.73 9.68
N PRO A 19 14.61 10.86 10.91
CA PRO A 19 14.23 12.15 11.46
C PRO A 19 15.34 13.21 11.44
N ALA A 20 16.62 12.82 11.45
CA ALA A 20 17.75 13.74 11.34
C ALA A 20 17.77 14.53 10.01
N ILE A 21 17.15 14.01 8.94
CA ILE A 21 17.02 14.72 7.67
C ILE A 21 16.22 16.03 7.84
N ILE A 22 15.20 16.03 8.71
CA ILE A 22 14.40 17.23 8.98
C ILE A 22 15.27 18.32 9.61
N LEU A 23 16.10 17.95 10.59
CA LEU A 23 17.04 18.88 11.23
C LEU A 23 18.08 19.39 10.24
N PHE A 24 18.61 18.52 9.40
CA PHE A 24 19.55 18.90 8.34
C PHE A 24 18.95 19.93 7.38
N LEU A 25 17.69 19.75 6.95
CA LEU A 25 17.02 20.70 6.06
C LEU A 25 16.77 22.05 6.73
N LEU A 26 16.42 22.07 8.01
CA LEU A 26 16.31 23.30 8.79
C LEU A 26 17.65 24.05 8.83
N ASP A 27 18.76 23.33 9.07
CA ASP A 27 20.12 23.92 9.06
C ASP A 27 20.54 24.44 7.68
N LYS A 28 19.95 23.91 6.60
CA LYS A 28 20.12 24.42 5.23
C LYS A 28 19.25 25.62 4.90
N GLY A 29 18.42 26.08 5.85
CA GLY A 29 17.60 27.28 5.71
C GLY A 29 16.19 27.05 5.16
N TYR A 30 15.75 25.80 5.02
CA TYR A 30 14.35 25.51 4.70
C TYR A 30 13.46 25.82 5.91
N SER A 31 12.32 26.44 5.68
CA SER A 31 11.30 26.67 6.71
C SER A 31 10.53 25.39 7.05
N PRO A 32 9.93 25.29 8.24
CA PRO A 32 9.06 24.16 8.61
C PRO A 32 7.94 23.90 7.59
N ASP A 33 7.35 24.96 7.01
CA ASP A 33 6.28 24.85 6.02
C ASP A 33 6.79 24.28 4.68
N GLU A 34 7.98 24.70 4.23
CA GLU A 34 8.63 24.14 3.04
C GLU A 34 8.96 22.66 3.23
N ILE A 35 9.50 22.27 4.38
CA ILE A 35 9.79 20.87 4.69
C ILE A 35 8.50 20.06 4.74
N ASN A 36 7.46 20.58 5.41
CA ASN A 36 6.16 19.92 5.47
C ASN A 36 5.55 19.71 4.08
N LYS A 37 5.67 20.71 3.20
CA LYS A 37 5.26 20.58 1.79
C LYS A 37 6.09 19.52 1.07
N MET A 38 7.41 19.56 1.24
CA MET A 38 8.34 18.63 0.60
C MET A 38 7.99 17.17 0.91
N ILE A 39 7.85 16.83 2.20
CA ILE A 39 7.60 15.45 2.64
C ILE A 39 6.17 14.96 2.32
N ASN A 40 5.18 15.85 2.20
CA ASN A 40 3.79 15.47 1.95
C ASN A 40 3.36 15.54 0.48
N LYS A 41 4.01 16.40 -0.33
CA LYS A 41 3.51 16.78 -1.67
C LYS A 41 4.55 16.65 -2.78
N GLU A 42 5.84 16.62 -2.46
CA GLU A 42 6.92 16.67 -3.46
C GLU A 42 7.90 15.50 -3.32
N SER A 43 7.56 14.51 -2.49
CA SER A 43 8.34 13.30 -2.24
C SER A 43 7.69 12.08 -2.91
N GLY A 44 7.95 10.88 -2.40
CA GLY A 44 7.26 9.68 -2.88
C GLY A 44 7.70 9.27 -4.28
N LEU A 45 6.78 8.62 -5.01
CA LEU A 45 6.96 8.27 -6.41
C LEU A 45 7.24 9.51 -7.28
N LEU A 46 6.59 10.64 -7.00
CA LEU A 46 6.84 11.89 -7.71
C LEU A 46 8.29 12.37 -7.51
N GLY A 47 8.75 12.44 -6.26
CA GLY A 47 10.10 12.91 -5.94
C GLY A 47 11.19 11.97 -6.43
N LEU A 48 10.96 10.65 -6.40
CA LEU A 48 11.92 9.65 -6.86
C LEU A 48 12.00 9.56 -8.38
N SER A 49 10.85 9.57 -9.07
CA SER A 49 10.81 9.43 -10.52
C SER A 49 11.06 10.74 -11.26
N GLY A 50 10.78 11.88 -10.63
CA GLY A 50 10.76 13.19 -11.28
C GLY A 50 9.68 13.35 -12.37
N ILE A 51 8.75 12.39 -12.49
CA ILE A 51 7.79 12.30 -13.60
C ILE A 51 6.36 12.60 -13.13
N SER A 52 5.80 11.73 -12.28
CA SER A 52 4.39 11.73 -11.91
C SER A 52 4.21 11.09 -10.53
N ASN A 53 3.10 11.38 -9.88
CA ASN A 53 2.65 10.63 -8.70
C ASN A 53 1.76 9.43 -9.06
N ASP A 54 1.42 9.26 -10.34
CA ASP A 54 0.65 8.13 -10.86
C ASP A 54 1.59 7.01 -11.33
N ILE A 55 1.40 5.81 -10.79
CA ILE A 55 2.24 4.66 -11.08
C ILE A 55 2.16 4.21 -12.55
N ARG A 56 1.05 4.49 -13.24
CA ARG A 56 0.85 4.10 -14.64
C ARG A 56 1.78 4.88 -15.56
N ASP A 57 1.92 6.18 -15.33
CA ASP A 57 2.84 7.04 -16.09
C ASP A 57 4.30 6.60 -15.84
N ILE A 58 4.63 6.24 -14.59
CA ILE A 58 5.95 5.76 -14.23
C ILE A 58 6.25 4.43 -14.92
N HIS A 59 5.29 3.50 -15.00
CA HIS A 59 5.45 2.26 -15.76
C HIS A 59 5.73 2.52 -17.24
N ILE A 60 5.03 3.47 -17.87
CA ILE A 60 5.26 3.83 -19.27
C ILE A 60 6.70 4.33 -19.49
N GLU A 61 7.22 5.17 -18.59
CA GLU A 61 8.60 5.66 -18.70
C GLU A 61 9.63 4.58 -18.37
N ALA A 62 9.36 3.71 -17.39
CA ALA A 62 10.20 2.56 -17.09
C ALA A 62 10.32 1.61 -18.28
N ASP A 63 9.24 1.39 -19.03
CA ASP A 63 9.23 0.55 -20.24
C ASP A 63 10.02 1.18 -21.40
N LYS A 64 10.23 2.50 -21.38
CA LYS A 64 11.13 3.22 -22.29
C LYS A 64 12.59 3.19 -21.83
N GLY A 65 12.89 2.56 -20.69
CA GLY A 65 14.23 2.48 -20.12
C GLY A 65 14.63 3.69 -19.28
N ASN A 66 13.67 4.50 -18.80
CA ASN A 66 13.97 5.57 -17.84
C ASN A 66 14.39 4.96 -16.49
N GLN A 67 15.65 5.22 -16.09
CA GLN A 67 16.23 4.64 -14.89
C GLN A 67 15.56 5.13 -13.59
N ASP A 68 15.23 6.42 -13.50
CA ASP A 68 14.59 7.00 -12.31
C ASP A 68 13.19 6.41 -12.11
N ALA A 69 12.47 6.14 -13.19
CA ALA A 69 11.16 5.47 -13.15
C ALA A 69 11.29 4.02 -12.66
N ILE A 70 12.28 3.27 -13.15
CA ILE A 70 12.55 1.89 -12.72
C ILE A 70 12.90 1.86 -11.23
N GLU A 71 13.79 2.75 -10.79
CA GLU A 71 14.22 2.83 -9.40
C GLU A 71 13.09 3.26 -8.47
N ALA A 72 12.23 4.21 -8.88
CA ALA A 72 11.06 4.61 -8.11
C ALA A 72 10.11 3.43 -7.84
N LEU A 73 9.83 2.61 -8.86
CA LEU A 73 9.00 1.41 -8.72
C LEU A 73 9.64 0.37 -7.80
N GLU A 74 10.95 0.14 -7.93
CA GLU A 74 11.69 -0.79 -7.07
C GLU A 74 11.73 -0.33 -5.61
N VAL A 75 11.94 0.96 -5.35
CA VAL A 75 11.90 1.52 -3.99
C VAL A 75 10.51 1.35 -3.38
N PHE A 76 9.45 1.61 -4.15
CA PHE A 76 8.07 1.43 -3.71
C PHE A 76 7.79 -0.04 -3.34
N ALA A 77 8.12 -0.97 -4.23
CA ALA A 77 7.97 -2.41 -3.98
C ALA A 77 8.83 -2.88 -2.80
N HIS A 78 10.06 -2.41 -2.69
CA HIS A 78 10.99 -2.73 -1.61
C HIS A 78 10.44 -2.30 -0.25
N LYS A 79 9.91 -1.08 -0.14
CA LYS A 79 9.31 -0.59 1.12
C LYS A 79 8.10 -1.41 1.52
N ILE A 80 7.25 -1.80 0.59
CA ILE A 80 6.13 -2.70 0.89
C ILE A 80 6.62 -4.07 1.37
N ARG A 81 7.65 -4.65 0.73
CA ARG A 81 8.27 -5.92 1.18
C ARG A 81 8.80 -5.83 2.61
N GLN A 82 9.47 -4.74 2.96
CA GLN A 82 9.95 -4.50 4.33
C GLN A 82 8.79 -4.51 5.34
N TYR A 83 7.68 -3.83 5.01
CA TYR A 83 6.49 -3.80 5.85
C TYR A 83 5.80 -5.17 5.99
N ILE A 84 5.69 -5.93 4.88
CA ILE A 84 5.18 -7.31 4.93
C ILE A 84 6.04 -8.16 5.87
N GLY A 85 7.36 -8.10 5.74
CA GLY A 85 8.28 -8.83 6.62
C GLY A 85 8.15 -8.42 8.08
N ALA A 86 8.12 -7.11 8.36
CA ALA A 86 7.98 -6.57 9.71
C ALA A 86 6.65 -7.01 10.36
N TYR A 87 5.53 -6.94 9.63
CA TYR A 87 4.24 -7.37 10.15
C TYR A 87 4.15 -8.88 10.30
N SER A 88 4.76 -9.65 9.39
CA SER A 88 4.84 -11.11 9.49
C SER A 88 5.57 -11.54 10.76
N ALA A 89 6.63 -10.84 11.14
CA ALA A 89 7.39 -11.13 12.37
C ALA A 89 6.60 -10.91 13.68
N ASN A 90 5.49 -10.16 13.63
CA ASN A 90 4.63 -9.90 14.80
C ASN A 90 3.47 -10.89 14.94
N MET A 91 3.38 -11.89 14.06
CA MET A 91 2.30 -12.88 14.05
C MET A 91 2.86 -14.29 14.25
N VAL A 92 2.07 -15.18 14.87
CA VAL A 92 2.41 -16.61 14.98
C VAL A 92 2.41 -17.29 13.61
N LYS A 93 1.47 -16.89 12.75
CA LYS A 93 1.30 -17.38 11.39
C LYS A 93 0.64 -16.30 10.54
N VAL A 94 1.04 -16.23 9.28
CA VAL A 94 0.33 -15.47 8.25
C VAL A 94 -0.48 -16.45 7.41
N ASP A 95 -1.80 -16.35 7.42
CA ASP A 95 -2.66 -17.21 6.58
C ASP A 95 -2.87 -16.62 5.19
N ALA A 96 -2.94 -15.28 5.09
CA ALA A 96 -3.19 -14.60 3.84
C ALA A 96 -2.46 -13.26 3.72
N LEU A 97 -2.07 -12.93 2.49
CA LEU A 97 -1.67 -11.60 2.04
C LEU A 97 -2.74 -11.07 1.08
N ILE A 98 -3.35 -9.93 1.42
CA ILE A 98 -4.43 -9.35 0.62
C ILE A 98 -3.94 -8.07 -0.06
N PHE A 99 -4.07 -8.02 -1.38
CA PHE A 99 -3.91 -6.82 -2.19
C PHE A 99 -5.27 -6.18 -2.44
N THR A 100 -5.37 -4.89 -2.11
CA THR A 100 -6.57 -4.08 -2.28
C THR A 100 -6.18 -2.62 -2.58
N GLY A 101 -7.16 -1.76 -2.87
CA GLY A 101 -6.95 -0.38 -3.26
C GLY A 101 -6.45 -0.25 -4.70
N GLY A 102 -6.42 0.98 -5.23
CA GLY A 102 -6.18 1.23 -6.65
C GLY A 102 -4.97 0.49 -7.23
N ILE A 103 -3.79 0.58 -6.59
CA ILE A 103 -2.57 -0.11 -7.05
C ILE A 103 -2.66 -1.62 -6.78
N GLY A 104 -3.04 -2.04 -5.57
CA GLY A 104 -3.10 -3.46 -5.22
C GLY A 104 -4.07 -4.25 -6.09
N GLU A 105 -5.18 -3.64 -6.49
CA GLU A 105 -6.19 -4.27 -7.35
C GLU A 105 -5.74 -4.29 -8.82
N ASN A 106 -5.28 -3.16 -9.36
CA ASN A 106 -5.15 -3.02 -10.81
C ASN A 106 -3.74 -3.29 -11.33
N ASP A 107 -2.72 -3.18 -10.48
CA ASP A 107 -1.32 -3.24 -10.91
C ASP A 107 -0.71 -4.64 -10.73
N ILE A 108 -0.90 -5.46 -11.76
CA ILE A 108 -0.36 -6.83 -11.84
C ILE A 108 1.15 -6.82 -11.61
N ARG A 109 1.87 -5.92 -12.29
CA ARG A 109 3.33 -5.84 -12.24
C ARG A 109 3.82 -5.43 -10.85
N MET A 110 3.15 -4.48 -10.21
CA MET A 110 3.54 -4.06 -8.86
C MET A 110 3.32 -5.18 -7.83
N ARG A 111 2.22 -5.95 -7.94
CA ARG A 111 2.03 -7.14 -7.08
C ARG A 111 3.16 -8.15 -7.25
N GLU A 112 3.60 -8.38 -8.48
CA GLU A 112 4.73 -9.27 -8.79
C GLU A 112 6.03 -8.78 -8.19
N MET A 113 6.33 -7.48 -8.37
CA MET A 113 7.50 -6.84 -7.77
C MET A 113 7.47 -6.97 -6.25
N ILE A 114 6.33 -6.71 -5.61
CA ILE A 114 6.17 -6.83 -4.15
C ILE A 114 6.37 -8.28 -3.70
N CYS A 115 5.77 -9.27 -4.37
CA CYS A 115 5.88 -10.66 -3.95
C CYS A 115 7.23 -11.32 -4.32
N HIS A 116 8.03 -10.68 -5.16
CA HIS A 116 9.35 -11.18 -5.52
C HIS A 116 10.25 -11.32 -4.28
N ARG A 117 10.83 -12.52 -4.11
CA ARG A 117 11.76 -12.87 -3.01
C ARG A 117 11.14 -12.94 -1.61
N LEU A 118 9.82 -13.15 -1.51
CA LEU A 118 9.13 -13.38 -0.23
C LEU A 118 8.89 -14.88 0.07
N GLU A 119 9.50 -15.79 -0.69
CA GLU A 119 9.39 -17.24 -0.46
C GLU A 119 9.98 -17.64 0.90
N ASN A 120 10.98 -16.90 1.38
CA ASN A 120 11.57 -17.07 2.71
C ASN A 120 10.60 -16.82 3.87
N VAL A 121 9.50 -16.11 3.62
CA VAL A 121 8.39 -15.89 4.57
C VAL A 121 7.11 -16.61 4.13
N GLY A 122 7.22 -17.59 3.24
CA GLY A 122 6.12 -18.47 2.86
C GLY A 122 5.13 -17.87 1.85
N ILE A 123 5.48 -16.77 1.18
CA ILE A 123 4.65 -16.14 0.15
C ILE A 123 5.14 -16.60 -1.22
N VAL A 124 4.32 -17.38 -1.93
CA VAL A 124 4.65 -17.91 -3.26
C VAL A 124 3.55 -17.56 -4.25
N MET A 125 3.82 -16.57 -5.12
CA MET A 125 2.87 -16.07 -6.12
C MET A 125 2.75 -17.00 -7.32
N ASP A 126 1.53 -17.10 -7.85
CA ASP A 126 1.27 -17.67 -9.17
C ASP A 126 1.10 -16.54 -10.18
N TYR A 127 2.18 -16.25 -10.91
CA TYR A 127 2.24 -15.18 -11.92
C TYR A 127 1.14 -15.31 -12.99
N GLU A 128 0.77 -16.52 -13.40
CA GLU A 128 -0.30 -16.72 -14.39
C GLU A 128 -1.69 -16.43 -13.82
N LYS A 129 -1.97 -16.87 -12.59
CA LYS A 129 -3.22 -16.50 -11.90
C LYS A 129 -3.27 -15.00 -11.63
N ASN A 130 -2.14 -14.41 -11.25
CA ASN A 130 -2.03 -12.97 -11.02
C ASN A 130 -2.40 -12.16 -12.27
N LYS A 131 -1.89 -12.59 -13.43
CA LYS A 131 -2.20 -11.98 -14.72
C LYS A 131 -3.65 -12.21 -15.16
N THR A 132 -4.16 -13.43 -14.97
CA THR A 132 -5.51 -13.81 -15.42
C THR A 132 -6.61 -13.17 -14.59
N ASN A 133 -6.44 -13.11 -13.26
CA ASN A 133 -7.40 -12.43 -12.39
C ASN A 133 -7.40 -10.91 -12.64
N GLY A 134 -6.24 -10.33 -12.97
CA GLY A 134 -6.10 -8.91 -13.23
C GLY A 134 -6.54 -8.08 -12.02
N ALA A 135 -7.62 -7.30 -12.20
CA ALA A 135 -8.27 -6.51 -11.13
C ALA A 135 -9.46 -7.20 -10.45
N SER A 136 -9.80 -8.41 -10.87
CA SER A 136 -10.91 -9.17 -10.29
C SER A 136 -10.52 -9.77 -8.95
N ALA A 137 -11.51 -9.93 -8.07
CA ALA A 137 -11.32 -10.65 -6.82
C ALA A 137 -10.90 -12.11 -7.09
N GLY A 138 -9.83 -12.57 -6.46
CA GLY A 138 -9.36 -13.94 -6.66
C GLY A 138 -8.04 -14.29 -5.98
N ILE A 139 -7.79 -15.59 -5.86
CA ILE A 139 -6.54 -16.14 -5.31
C ILE A 139 -5.48 -16.13 -6.41
N VAL A 140 -4.30 -15.57 -6.09
CA VAL A 140 -3.15 -15.43 -6.98
C VAL A 140 -1.88 -16.10 -6.43
N SER A 141 -2.00 -16.95 -5.42
CA SER A 141 -0.91 -17.80 -4.94
C SER A 141 -0.87 -19.15 -5.64
N LYS A 142 0.31 -19.80 -5.61
CA LYS A 142 0.43 -21.22 -5.92
C LYS A 142 -0.35 -22.05 -4.91
N ASP A 143 -0.86 -23.21 -5.32
CA ASP A 143 -1.69 -24.07 -4.47
C ASP A 143 -0.93 -24.61 -3.24
N TYR A 144 0.40 -24.71 -3.35
CA TYR A 144 1.29 -25.13 -2.27
C TYR A 144 1.85 -23.95 -1.45
N SER A 145 1.49 -22.70 -1.77
CA SER A 145 1.97 -21.54 -1.04
C SER A 145 1.51 -21.60 0.42
N PRO A 146 2.40 -21.51 1.42
CA PRO A 146 2.01 -21.47 2.83
C PRO A 146 1.06 -20.32 3.17
N VAL A 147 1.27 -19.17 2.52
CA VAL A 147 0.41 -17.98 2.62
C VAL A 147 -0.46 -17.88 1.37
N THR A 148 -1.77 -17.74 1.54
CA THR A 148 -2.69 -17.50 0.43
C THR A 148 -2.58 -16.04 -0.02
N ILE A 149 -2.38 -15.78 -1.31
CA ILE A 149 -2.33 -14.41 -1.83
C ILE A 149 -3.64 -14.11 -2.53
N ILE A 150 -4.30 -13.01 -2.15
CA ILE A 150 -5.65 -12.67 -2.61
C ILE A 150 -5.65 -11.25 -3.15
N VAL A 151 -6.24 -11.05 -4.34
CA VAL A 151 -6.65 -9.72 -4.81
C VAL A 151 -8.12 -9.54 -4.41
N MET A 152 -8.44 -8.44 -3.74
CA MET A 152 -9.79 -8.18 -3.25
C MET A 152 -10.12 -6.68 -3.40
N PRO A 153 -11.14 -6.32 -4.19
CA PRO A 153 -11.59 -4.94 -4.29
C PRO A 153 -12.09 -4.41 -2.95
N THR A 154 -11.61 -3.23 -2.55
CA THR A 154 -12.17 -2.52 -1.40
C THR A 154 -13.49 -1.84 -1.79
N ASN A 155 -14.41 -1.70 -0.83
CA ASN A 155 -15.64 -0.93 -1.01
C ASN A 155 -15.93 -0.18 0.30
N GLU A 156 -15.33 0.99 0.42
CA GLU A 156 -15.42 1.82 1.61
C GLU A 156 -16.86 2.33 1.82
N GLU A 157 -17.57 2.67 0.73
CA GLU A 157 -18.95 3.12 0.77
C GLU A 157 -19.91 2.05 1.31
N LEU A 158 -19.73 0.79 0.89
CA LEU A 158 -20.50 -0.34 1.40
C LEU A 158 -20.23 -0.57 2.89
N GLN A 159 -18.96 -0.49 3.30
CA GLN A 159 -18.61 -0.64 4.72
C GLN A 159 -19.25 0.46 5.58
N ILE A 160 -19.21 1.71 5.13
CA ILE A 160 -19.90 2.84 5.78
C ILE A 160 -21.41 2.57 5.88
N ALA A 161 -22.04 2.06 4.81
CA ALA A 161 -23.47 1.76 4.81
C ALA A 161 -23.83 0.63 5.79
N ILE A 162 -23.04 -0.44 5.83
CA ILE A 162 -23.23 -1.57 6.76
C ILE A 162 -23.11 -1.09 8.21
N ASP A 163 -22.09 -0.30 8.54
CA ASP A 163 -21.88 0.19 9.91
C ASP A 163 -22.95 1.20 10.31
N THR A 164 -23.37 2.07 9.39
CA THR A 164 -24.51 2.98 9.60
C THR A 164 -25.79 2.21 9.89
N TYR A 165 -26.09 1.15 9.12
CA TYR A 165 -27.26 0.31 9.32
C TYR A 165 -27.23 -0.38 10.70
N LYS A 166 -26.10 -0.95 11.10
CA LYS A 166 -25.93 -1.58 12.42
C LYS A 166 -26.19 -0.60 13.55
N LEU A 167 -25.59 0.60 13.49
CA LEU A 167 -25.74 1.64 14.52
C LEU A 167 -27.19 2.11 14.67
N ILE A 168 -27.91 2.24 13.56
CA ILE A 168 -29.33 2.61 13.59
C ILE A 168 -30.14 1.47 14.23
N ASN A 169 -29.94 0.22 13.81
CA ASN A 169 -30.74 -0.91 14.29
C ASN A 169 -30.49 -1.26 15.78
N ASP A 170 -29.25 -1.14 16.26
CA ASP A 170 -28.92 -1.37 17.67
C ASP A 170 -29.53 -0.30 18.59
N LYS A 171 -29.57 0.97 18.13
CA LYS A 171 -30.29 2.03 18.85
C LYS A 171 -31.79 1.76 18.93
N PHE A 172 -32.41 1.29 17.84
CA PHE A 172 -33.83 0.93 17.84
C PHE A 172 -34.15 -0.19 18.85
N LYS A 173 -33.31 -1.22 18.95
CA LYS A 173 -33.46 -2.28 19.98
C LYS A 173 -33.33 -1.73 21.40
N SER A 174 -32.35 -0.86 21.66
CA SER A 174 -32.20 -0.23 22.99
C SER A 174 -33.39 0.65 23.37
N TRP A 175 -34.01 1.33 22.40
CA TRP A 175 -35.15 2.22 22.63
C TRP A 175 -36.45 1.45 22.91
N MET A 176 -36.61 0.25 22.35
CA MET A 176 -37.72 -0.65 22.70
C MET A 176 -37.58 -1.23 24.12
N LEU A 177 -36.36 -1.55 24.56
CA LEU A 177 -36.10 -2.11 25.90
C LEU A 177 -36.25 -1.09 27.05
N ILE A 178 -36.27 0.21 26.77
CA ILE A 178 -36.49 1.28 27.77
C ILE A 178 -37.99 1.63 27.92
N LYS A 179 -38.85 1.08 27.05
CA LYS A 179 -40.29 1.35 27.04
C LYS A 179 -41.16 0.22 27.65
N GLU A 180 -40.55 -0.80 28.25
CA GLU A 180 -41.21 -1.77 29.13
C GLU A 180 -40.91 -1.46 30.59
#